data_AF-A0A7S3TGD7-F1
#
_entry.id   AF-A0A7S3TGD7-F1
#
_cell.length_a   1.000
_cell.length_b   1.000
_cell.length_c   1.000
_cell.angle_alpha   90.00
_cell.angle_beta   90.00
_cell.angle_gamma   90.00
#
_symmetry.space_group_name_H-M   'P 1'
#
loop_
_entity.id
_entity.type
_entity.pdbx_description
1 polymer ?
#
loop_
_entity_poly.entity_id
_entity_poly.type
_entity_poly.pdbx_seq_one_letter_code
_entity_poly.pdbx_strand_id
1 'polypeptide(L)'
;MDLLRLALERGATARAAVGHLTSLLEEHGQGGACEEDGDWTYENGFLLADAGEAFVVETAGTRHWAVERVPPGAGRNISNGLSIRTGVESCSAGLKELCVAKGWWDGEGPFDWKRSVGAGGRAHAKLDVRGRERAGADHLAAAAGRVSDGSLPAGDVAGWLGWMAGVLRDEESGICFRSTHGFMSTGSQISWRPPRDRLGLSEGTARRGCSELPCL
;
A
#
# COMPACT_ATOMS: atom_id res chain seq x y z
N MET A 1 -6.28 -10.69 5.12
CA MET A 1 -5.06 -11.22 4.46
C MET A 1 -5.36 -11.98 3.17
N ASP A 2 -6.45 -12.73 3.06
CA ASP A 2 -6.72 -13.55 1.85
C ASP A 2 -6.95 -12.74 0.57
N LEU A 3 -7.55 -11.55 0.69
CA LEU A 3 -7.73 -10.63 -0.44
C LEU A 3 -6.42 -10.32 -1.17
N LEU A 4 -5.31 -10.12 -0.43
CA LEU A 4 -4.00 -9.88 -1.02
C LEU A 4 -3.50 -11.09 -1.81
N ARG A 5 -3.66 -12.29 -1.25
CA ARG A 5 -3.20 -13.54 -1.89
C ARG A 5 -3.94 -13.78 -3.20
N LEU A 6 -5.26 -13.62 -3.19
CA LEU A 6 -6.10 -13.78 -4.37
C LEU A 6 -5.81 -12.71 -5.42
N ALA A 7 -5.58 -11.46 -5.01
CA ALA A 7 -5.22 -10.37 -5.92
C ALA A 7 -3.88 -10.64 -6.63
N LEU A 8 -2.87 -11.13 -5.90
CA LEU A 8 -1.56 -11.48 -6.46
C LEU A 8 -1.60 -12.73 -7.35
N GLU A 9 -2.44 -13.71 -7.02
CA GLU A 9 -2.62 -14.92 -7.83
C GLU A 9 -3.30 -14.61 -9.17
N ARG A 10 -4.33 -13.76 -9.15
CA ARG A 10 -5.18 -13.47 -10.32
C ARG A 10 -4.67 -12.31 -11.18
N GLY A 11 -3.91 -11.38 -10.60
CA GLY A 11 -3.45 -10.16 -11.25
C GLY A 11 -2.14 -10.33 -12.02
N ALA A 12 -2.16 -10.14 -13.34
CA ALA A 12 -0.95 -10.13 -14.18
C ALA A 12 -0.17 -8.80 -14.13
N THR A 13 -0.82 -7.71 -13.69
CA THR A 13 -0.26 -6.37 -13.50
C THR A 13 -0.72 -5.80 -12.16
N ALA A 14 -0.06 -4.76 -11.67
CA ALA A 14 -0.46 -4.08 -10.44
C ALA A 14 -1.90 -3.53 -10.54
N ARG A 15 -2.27 -2.95 -11.69
CA ARG A 15 -3.64 -2.48 -11.95
C ARG A 15 -4.67 -3.61 -11.97
N ALA A 16 -4.36 -4.75 -12.57
CA ALA A 16 -5.25 -5.91 -12.55
C ALA A 16 -5.43 -6.44 -11.12
N ALA A 17 -4.35 -6.50 -10.34
CA ALA A 17 -4.40 -6.89 -8.94
C ALA A 17 -5.24 -5.91 -8.09
N VAL A 18 -5.14 -4.60 -8.33
CA VAL A 18 -6.03 -3.59 -7.70
C VAL A 18 -7.50 -3.90 -8.02
N GLY A 19 -7.83 -4.16 -9.30
CA GLY A 19 -9.20 -4.49 -9.70
C GLY A 19 -9.73 -5.76 -9.03
N HIS A 20 -8.93 -6.84 -8.98
CA HIS A 20 -9.34 -8.05 -8.27
C HIS A 20 -9.51 -7.83 -6.77
N LEU A 21 -8.61 -7.07 -6.15
CA LEU A 21 -8.67 -6.74 -4.73
C LEU A 21 -9.96 -5.97 -4.40
N THR A 22 -10.28 -4.93 -5.15
CA THR A 22 -11.46 -4.09 -4.89
C THR A 22 -12.76 -4.82 -5.19
N SER A 23 -12.84 -5.61 -6.26
CA SER A 23 -14.04 -6.43 -6.52
C SER A 23 -14.28 -7.48 -5.43
N LEU A 24 -13.23 -8.18 -4.98
CA LEU A 24 -13.37 -9.15 -3.88
C LEU A 24 -13.77 -8.46 -2.57
N LEU A 25 -13.24 -7.26 -2.32
CA LEU A 25 -13.63 -6.46 -1.16
C LEU A 25 -15.10 -6.03 -1.25
N GLU A 26 -15.57 -5.62 -2.42
CA GLU A 26 -16.97 -5.24 -2.64
C GLU A 26 -17.92 -6.43 -2.52
N GLU A 27 -17.50 -7.64 -2.92
CA GLU A 27 -18.31 -8.86 -2.88
C GLU A 27 -18.33 -9.53 -1.50
N HIS A 28 -17.18 -9.58 -0.83
CA HIS A 28 -17.01 -10.37 0.40
C HIS A 28 -16.77 -9.51 1.64
N GLY A 29 -16.38 -8.24 1.48
CA GLY A 29 -15.92 -7.37 2.56
C GLY A 29 -14.49 -7.62 3.00
N GLN A 30 -13.93 -6.69 3.77
CA GLN A 30 -12.74 -6.95 4.55
C GLN A 30 -13.11 -7.75 5.81
N GLY A 31 -12.13 -8.44 6.40
CA GLY A 31 -12.34 -9.31 7.55
C GLY A 31 -13.08 -8.63 8.72
N GLY A 32 -13.57 -9.45 9.65
CA GLY A 32 -14.34 -8.98 10.80
C GLY A 32 -13.51 -8.39 11.94
N ALA A 33 -14.12 -8.37 13.13
CA ALA A 33 -13.51 -7.89 14.35
C ALA A 33 -12.08 -8.43 14.56
N CYS A 34 -11.16 -7.54 14.87
CA CYS A 34 -9.76 -7.84 15.19
C CYS A 34 -9.52 -7.91 16.71
N GLU A 35 -10.60 -7.98 17.49
CA GLU A 35 -10.61 -8.17 18.95
C GLU A 35 -11.62 -9.28 19.28
N GLU A 36 -11.32 -10.08 20.31
CA GLU A 36 -12.16 -11.23 20.72
C GLU A 36 -13.54 -10.79 21.23
N ASP A 37 -13.59 -9.66 21.95
CA ASP A 37 -14.80 -9.13 22.59
C ASP A 37 -15.18 -7.71 22.09
N GLY A 38 -14.71 -7.31 20.91
CA GLY A 38 -14.89 -5.95 20.38
C GLY A 38 -15.31 -5.91 18.92
N ASP A 39 -15.94 -4.81 18.50
CA ASP A 39 -16.34 -4.59 17.10
C ASP A 39 -15.27 -3.85 16.27
N TRP A 40 -14.06 -3.73 16.81
CA TRP A 40 -13.01 -2.98 16.14
C TRP A 40 -12.51 -3.73 14.91
N THR A 41 -12.52 -3.06 13.76
CA THR A 41 -12.04 -3.58 12.49
C THR A 41 -10.81 -2.79 12.06
N TYR A 42 -9.80 -3.51 11.56
CA TYR A 42 -8.58 -2.89 11.07
C TYR A 42 -8.76 -2.38 9.65
N GLU A 43 -8.50 -1.10 9.44
CA GLU A 43 -8.43 -0.52 8.10
C GLU A 43 -7.11 -0.90 7.45
N ASN A 44 -7.21 -1.68 6.38
CA ASN A 44 -6.06 -2.24 5.69
C ASN A 44 -5.50 -1.25 4.67
N GLY A 45 -4.17 -1.24 4.57
CA GLY A 45 -3.44 -0.56 3.50
C GLY A 45 -2.62 -1.57 2.70
N PHE A 46 -2.73 -1.55 1.38
CA PHE A 46 -2.03 -2.41 0.44
C PHE A 46 -1.11 -1.60 -0.46
N LEU A 47 0.09 -2.11 -0.70
CA LEU A 47 1.01 -1.59 -1.71
C LEU A 47 1.08 -2.61 -2.84
N LEU A 48 0.69 -2.21 -4.05
CA LEU A 48 0.76 -3.06 -5.24
C LEU A 48 1.64 -2.38 -6.28
N ALA A 49 2.64 -3.08 -6.78
CA ALA A 49 3.58 -2.53 -7.76
C ALA A 49 4.02 -3.58 -8.77
N ASP A 50 4.24 -3.13 -10.00
CA ASP A 50 4.93 -3.87 -11.06
C ASP A 50 6.06 -3.02 -11.67
N ALA A 51 6.54 -3.39 -12.85
CA ALA A 51 7.67 -2.70 -13.49
C ALA A 51 7.30 -1.30 -14.03
N GLY A 52 6.01 -0.97 -14.19
CA GLY A 52 5.55 0.28 -14.80
C GLY A 52 4.73 1.18 -13.89
N GLU A 53 4.04 0.62 -12.89
CA GLU A 53 3.18 1.40 -12.01
C GLU A 53 3.13 0.85 -10.58
N ALA A 54 2.75 1.72 -9.65
CA ALA A 54 2.55 1.40 -8.24
C ALA A 54 1.29 2.10 -7.71
N PHE A 55 0.62 1.44 -6.77
CA PHE A 55 -0.63 1.87 -6.17
C PHE A 55 -0.61 1.67 -4.66
N VAL A 56 -1.29 2.57 -3.96
CA VAL A 56 -1.77 2.39 -2.59
C VAL A 56 -3.26 2.12 -2.64
N VAL A 57 -3.72 1.07 -1.97
CA VAL A 57 -5.16 0.82 -1.75
C VAL A 57 -5.42 0.83 -0.25
N GLU A 58 -6.35 1.66 0.18
CA GLU A 58 -6.81 1.70 1.58
C GLU A 58 -8.27 1.29 1.66
N THR A 59 -8.63 0.60 2.73
CA THR A 59 -10.00 0.14 2.99
C THR A 59 -10.62 0.89 4.16
N ALA A 60 -11.95 0.91 4.20
CA ALA A 60 -12.76 1.52 5.25
C ALA A 60 -14.02 0.70 5.54
N GLY A 61 -14.32 0.46 6.82
CA GLY A 61 -15.52 -0.26 7.25
C GLY A 61 -15.57 -1.68 6.70
N THR A 62 -16.69 -2.13 6.14
CA THR A 62 -16.75 -3.50 5.59
C THR A 62 -16.36 -3.56 4.10
N ARG A 63 -16.74 -2.57 3.29
CA ARG A 63 -16.68 -2.66 1.81
C ARG A 63 -16.18 -1.39 1.11
N HIS A 64 -15.81 -0.36 1.84
CA HIS A 64 -15.33 0.88 1.22
C HIS A 64 -13.83 0.84 1.00
N TRP A 65 -13.38 1.54 -0.04
CA TRP A 65 -11.98 1.60 -0.43
C TRP A 65 -11.66 2.85 -1.22
N ALA A 66 -10.38 3.23 -1.22
CA ALA A 66 -9.79 4.21 -2.11
C ALA A 66 -8.46 3.72 -2.67
N VAL A 67 -8.17 4.13 -3.90
CA VAL A 67 -6.92 3.83 -4.62
C VAL A 67 -6.21 5.14 -4.93
N GLU A 68 -4.93 5.21 -4.62
CA GLU A 68 -4.01 6.26 -5.06
C GLU A 68 -2.98 5.61 -5.98
N ARG A 69 -2.79 6.17 -7.18
CA ARG A 69 -1.66 5.80 -8.04
C ARG A 69 -0.45 6.65 -7.69
N VAL A 70 0.66 5.99 -7.42
CA VAL A 70 1.93 6.67 -7.13
C VAL A 70 2.49 7.25 -8.43
N PRO A 71 2.77 8.57 -8.50
CA PRO A 71 3.34 9.16 -9.69
C PRO A 71 4.71 8.56 -10.06
N PRO A 72 5.05 8.43 -11.35
CA PRO A 72 6.38 7.96 -11.76
C PRO A 72 7.51 8.79 -11.14
N GLY A 73 8.50 8.11 -10.56
CA GLY A 73 9.63 8.76 -9.89
C GLY A 73 9.35 9.28 -8.47
N ALA A 74 8.12 9.18 -7.98
CA ALA A 74 7.77 9.55 -6.61
C ALA A 74 7.92 8.35 -5.66
N GLY A 75 8.28 8.64 -4.41
CA GLY A 75 8.21 7.68 -3.30
C GLY A 75 6.90 7.84 -2.53
N ARG A 76 6.38 6.72 -1.99
CA ARG A 76 5.18 6.71 -1.15
C ARG A 76 5.38 5.74 0.01
N ASN A 77 5.06 6.17 1.23
CA ASN A 77 5.07 5.34 2.43
C ASN A 77 3.69 5.32 3.07
N ILE A 78 3.36 4.24 3.77
CA ILE A 78 2.15 4.11 4.59
C ILE A 78 2.52 3.67 6.01
N SER A 79 1.59 3.77 6.95
CA SER A 79 1.72 3.26 8.32
C SER A 79 0.35 2.72 8.77
N ASN A 80 0.20 2.39 10.05
CA ASN A 80 -1.09 2.04 10.64
C ASN A 80 -1.98 3.28 10.67
N GLY A 81 -2.90 3.36 9.70
CA GLY A 81 -3.88 4.43 9.57
C GLY A 81 -4.09 4.81 8.11
N LEU A 82 -5.24 5.43 7.83
CA LEU A 82 -5.51 6.01 6.51
C LEU A 82 -4.46 7.08 6.19
N SER A 83 -4.00 7.14 4.96
CA SER A 83 -2.94 8.04 4.50
C SER A 83 -3.30 8.75 3.19
N ILE A 84 -4.14 8.15 2.34
CA ILE A 84 -4.54 8.77 1.07
C ILE A 84 -5.28 10.09 1.36
N ARG A 85 -4.81 11.19 0.77
CA ARG A 85 -5.42 12.52 0.87
C ARG A 85 -6.31 12.77 -0.34
N THR A 86 -5.98 13.78 -1.14
CA THR A 86 -6.74 14.18 -2.33
C THR A 86 -6.31 13.45 -3.61
N GLY A 87 -5.26 12.63 -3.55
CA GLY A 87 -4.73 11.84 -4.68
C GLY A 87 -5.54 10.59 -5.03
N VAL A 88 -6.84 10.57 -4.75
CA VAL A 88 -7.72 9.43 -5.01
C VAL A 88 -7.93 9.26 -6.53
N GLU A 89 -7.35 8.22 -7.11
CA GLU A 89 -7.59 7.81 -8.51
C GLU A 89 -8.99 7.20 -8.66
N SER A 90 -9.40 6.35 -7.72
CA SER A 90 -10.73 5.73 -7.69
C SER A 90 -11.13 5.33 -6.27
N CYS A 91 -12.43 5.14 -6.03
CA CYS A 91 -12.98 4.69 -4.75
C CYS A 91 -14.25 3.86 -4.94
N SER A 92 -14.66 3.12 -3.90
CA SER A 92 -15.91 2.34 -3.91
C SER A 92 -17.12 3.21 -4.26
N ALA A 93 -18.07 2.65 -5.02
CA ALA A 93 -19.32 3.32 -5.36
C ALA A 93 -20.12 3.74 -4.11
N GLY A 94 -20.77 4.90 -4.15
CA GLY A 94 -21.60 5.41 -3.06
C GLY A 94 -20.82 6.01 -1.87
N LEU A 95 -19.48 5.92 -1.84
CA LEU A 95 -18.67 6.42 -0.73
C LEU A 95 -18.80 7.93 -0.55
N LYS A 96 -18.70 8.69 -1.65
CA LYS A 96 -18.74 10.15 -1.60
C LYS A 96 -20.10 10.65 -1.17
N GLU A 97 -21.16 10.03 -1.68
CA GLU A 97 -22.55 10.28 -1.31
C GLU A 97 -22.77 9.97 0.18
N LEU A 98 -22.23 8.86 0.67
CA LEU A 98 -22.23 8.52 2.09
C LEU A 98 -21.53 9.59 2.93
N CYS A 99 -20.32 10.02 2.52
CA CYS A 99 -19.58 11.07 3.23
C CYS A 99 -20.37 12.39 3.30
N VAL A 100 -21.05 12.78 2.21
CA VAL A 100 -21.92 13.97 2.19
C VAL A 100 -23.12 13.79 3.11
N ALA A 101 -23.83 12.65 3.01
CA ALA A 101 -24.99 12.37 3.85
C ALA A 101 -24.65 12.31 5.36
N LYS A 102 -23.42 11.95 5.70
CA LYS A 102 -22.89 11.93 7.07
C LYS A 102 -22.26 13.25 7.52
N GLY A 103 -22.14 14.24 6.64
CA GLY A 103 -21.46 15.50 6.93
C GLY A 103 -19.94 15.37 7.11
N TRP A 104 -19.34 14.29 6.62
CA TRP A 104 -17.90 14.04 6.66
C TRP A 104 -17.13 14.73 5.52
N TRP A 105 -17.86 15.07 4.47
CA TRP A 105 -17.40 15.90 3.36
C TRP A 105 -18.54 16.81 2.94
N ASP A 106 -18.25 18.06 2.63
CA ASP A 106 -19.22 19.05 2.16
C ASP A 106 -19.65 18.83 0.71
N GLY A 107 -18.97 17.94 -0.02
CA GLY A 107 -19.19 17.72 -1.44
C GLY A 107 -18.51 18.77 -2.33
N GLU A 108 -17.78 19.72 -1.72
CA GLU A 108 -17.06 20.78 -2.41
C GLU A 108 -15.55 20.51 -2.42
N GLY A 109 -14.90 20.99 -3.48
CA GLY A 109 -13.45 20.82 -3.66
C GLY A 109 -12.99 19.37 -3.86
N PRO A 110 -11.68 19.11 -3.72
CA PRO A 110 -11.13 17.76 -3.86
C PRO A 110 -11.54 16.87 -2.68
N PHE A 111 -11.98 15.64 -2.99
CA PHE A 111 -12.28 14.64 -1.96
C PHE A 111 -11.01 14.17 -1.26
N ASP A 112 -10.93 14.35 0.06
CA ASP A 112 -9.79 13.95 0.90
C ASP A 112 -10.14 12.71 1.72
N TRP A 113 -9.67 11.54 1.28
CA TRP A 113 -10.04 10.24 1.85
C TRP A 113 -9.76 10.14 3.36
N LYS A 114 -8.53 10.39 3.80
CA LYS A 114 -8.14 10.34 5.21
C LYS A 114 -8.96 11.32 6.05
N ARG A 115 -9.22 12.53 5.56
CA ARG A 115 -10.02 13.52 6.30
C ARG A 115 -11.48 13.09 6.42
N SER A 116 -12.10 12.70 5.31
CA SER A 116 -13.53 12.41 5.27
C SER A 116 -13.85 11.08 5.94
N VAL A 117 -13.09 10.03 5.66
CA VAL A 117 -13.36 8.70 6.21
C VAL A 117 -12.79 8.55 7.63
N GLY A 118 -11.61 9.13 7.89
CA GLY A 118 -11.00 9.11 9.22
C GLY A 118 -11.82 9.86 10.28
N ALA A 119 -12.61 10.88 9.89
CA ALA A 119 -13.55 11.54 10.78
C ALA A 119 -14.72 10.64 11.24
N GLY A 120 -15.00 9.54 10.51
CA GLY A 120 -16.05 8.58 10.82
C GLY A 120 -15.61 7.37 11.66
N GLY A 121 -14.30 7.21 11.93
CA GLY A 121 -13.73 6.01 12.58
C GLY A 121 -12.80 6.33 13.75
N ARG A 122 -12.81 5.47 14.78
CA ARG A 122 -11.92 5.53 15.96
C ARG A 122 -10.48 5.14 15.56
N ALA A 123 -9.81 5.94 14.74
CA ALA A 123 -8.42 5.67 14.39
C ALA A 123 -7.53 5.77 15.64
N HIS A 124 -6.73 4.74 15.91
CA HIS A 124 -5.89 4.60 17.11
C HIS A 124 -4.85 5.73 17.22
N ALA A 125 -5.19 6.78 17.94
CA ALA A 125 -4.27 7.83 18.36
C ALA A 125 -3.28 7.39 19.46
N LYS A 126 -3.21 6.09 19.81
CA LYS A 126 -2.48 5.60 21.00
C LYS A 126 -1.12 4.95 20.72
N LEU A 127 -0.67 4.90 19.47
CA LEU A 127 0.71 4.52 19.11
C LEU A 127 1.50 5.77 18.68
N ASP A 128 1.46 6.83 19.48
CA ASP A 128 2.29 8.02 19.24
C ASP A 128 3.66 7.84 19.90
N VAL A 129 4.53 7.12 19.19
CA VAL A 129 5.98 7.34 19.28
C VAL A 129 6.36 7.92 17.94
N ARG A 130 6.43 9.25 17.84
CA ARG A 130 6.86 10.00 16.64
C ARG A 130 6.32 9.37 15.34
N GLY A 131 5.03 9.53 15.08
CA GLY A 131 4.27 8.82 14.04
C GLY A 131 5.10 8.28 12.86
N ARG A 132 5.26 6.95 12.77
CA ARG A 132 6.05 6.24 11.73
C ARG A 132 5.76 6.69 10.30
N GLU A 133 4.54 7.14 10.02
CA GLU A 133 4.18 7.75 8.73
C GLU A 133 5.05 8.99 8.44
N ARG A 134 5.25 9.85 9.44
CA ARG A 134 6.12 11.02 9.33
C ARG A 134 7.59 10.62 9.17
N ALA A 135 8.07 9.68 9.98
CA ALA A 135 9.46 9.20 9.85
C ALA A 135 9.74 8.60 8.47
N GLY A 136 8.82 7.80 7.94
CA GLY A 136 8.92 7.27 6.58
C GLY A 136 8.93 8.37 5.52
N ALA A 137 8.14 9.43 5.70
CA ALA A 137 8.14 10.58 4.80
C ALA A 137 9.47 11.35 4.86
N ASP A 138 10.04 11.54 6.05
CA ASP A 138 11.34 12.19 6.22
C ASP A 138 12.47 11.36 5.55
N HIS A 139 12.42 10.02 5.67
CA HIS A 139 13.34 9.11 4.95
C HIS A 139 13.20 9.20 3.43
N LEU A 140 11.98 9.29 2.91
CA LEU A 140 11.74 9.48 1.48
C LEU A 140 12.24 10.83 0.98
N ALA A 141 12.04 11.91 1.76
CA ALA A 141 12.57 13.23 1.44
C ALA A 141 14.10 13.23 1.39
N ALA A 142 14.76 12.57 2.36
CA ALA A 142 16.20 12.39 2.35
C ALA A 142 16.69 11.60 1.12
N ALA A 143 16.00 10.53 0.74
CA ALA A 143 16.31 9.77 -0.46
C ALA A 143 16.15 10.61 -1.73
N ALA A 144 15.08 11.41 -1.83
CA ALA A 144 14.88 12.33 -2.95
C ALA A 144 15.99 13.38 -3.05
N GLY A 145 16.49 13.88 -1.92
CA GLY A 145 17.68 14.74 -1.87
C GLY A 145 18.91 14.05 -2.45
N ARG A 146 19.16 12.80 -2.05
CA ARG A 146 20.27 11.98 -2.56
C ARG A 146 20.16 11.62 -4.05
N VAL A 147 18.94 11.47 -4.56
CA VAL A 147 18.72 11.33 -6.00
C VAL A 147 19.08 12.63 -6.73
N SER A 148 18.69 13.76 -6.16
CA SER A 148 18.89 15.09 -6.74
C SER A 148 20.37 15.50 -6.78
N ASP A 149 21.15 15.13 -5.76
CA ASP A 149 22.59 15.40 -5.70
C ASP A 149 23.46 14.32 -6.37
N GLY A 150 22.84 13.24 -6.87
CA GLY A 150 23.52 12.15 -7.56
C GLY A 150 24.19 11.11 -6.66
N SER A 151 24.06 11.20 -5.33
CA SER A 151 24.59 10.22 -4.37
C SER A 151 23.76 8.94 -4.24
N LEU A 152 22.58 8.90 -4.87
CA LEU A 152 21.75 7.69 -5.01
C LEU A 152 21.06 7.68 -6.38
N PRO A 153 21.78 7.39 -7.48
CA PRO A 153 21.18 7.41 -8.81
C PRO A 153 20.18 6.26 -8.99
N ALA A 154 19.18 6.44 -9.87
CA ALA A 154 18.12 5.46 -10.10
C ALA A 154 18.65 4.05 -10.50
N GLY A 155 19.81 4.00 -11.16
CA GLY A 155 20.45 2.74 -11.56
C GLY A 155 21.21 2.00 -10.46
N ASP A 156 21.45 2.63 -9.30
CA ASP A 156 22.23 2.06 -8.19
C ASP A 156 21.35 1.15 -7.31
N VAL A 157 21.11 -0.06 -7.82
CA VAL A 157 20.29 -1.06 -7.13
C VAL A 157 20.83 -1.37 -5.73
N ALA A 158 22.15 -1.51 -5.58
CA ALA A 158 22.76 -1.83 -4.29
C ALA A 158 22.56 -0.69 -3.28
N GLY A 159 22.73 0.57 -3.71
CA GLY A 159 22.45 1.75 -2.88
C GLY A 159 20.98 1.83 -2.46
N TRP A 160 20.04 1.59 -3.38
CA TRP A 160 18.61 1.60 -3.05
C TRP A 160 18.23 0.50 -2.07
N LEU A 161 18.71 -0.73 -2.27
CA LEU A 161 18.48 -1.84 -1.35
C LEU A 161 19.11 -1.56 0.02
N GLY A 162 20.32 -1.00 0.05
CA GLY A 162 21.00 -0.60 1.29
C GLY A 162 20.23 0.47 2.06
N TRP A 163 19.74 1.50 1.36
CA TRP A 163 18.91 2.55 1.96
C TRP A 163 17.58 1.98 2.50
N MET A 164 16.82 1.21 1.71
CA MET A 164 15.57 0.57 2.15
C MET A 164 15.81 -0.32 3.38
N ALA A 165 16.88 -1.10 3.38
CA ALA A 165 17.24 -1.97 4.50
C ALA A 165 17.70 -1.19 5.73
N GLY A 166 18.22 0.03 5.55
CA GLY A 166 18.51 0.97 6.63
C GLY A 166 17.22 1.52 7.27
N VAL A 167 16.28 2.01 6.44
CA VAL A 167 14.97 2.49 6.91
C VAL A 167 14.22 1.43 7.70
N LEU A 168 14.18 0.20 7.19
CA LEU A 168 13.49 -0.92 7.87
C LEU A 168 14.15 -1.36 9.19
N ARG A 169 15.37 -0.90 9.48
CA ARG A 169 16.09 -1.16 10.75
C ARG A 169 16.13 0.05 11.68
N ASP A 170 15.48 1.15 11.31
CA ASP A 170 15.50 2.37 12.11
C ASP A 170 14.63 2.22 13.37
N GLU A 171 15.30 1.94 14.48
CA GLU A 171 14.69 1.80 15.80
C GLU A 171 14.41 3.15 16.47
N GLU A 172 15.19 4.18 16.14
CA GLU A 172 15.06 5.51 16.76
C GLU A 172 13.75 6.18 16.33
N SER A 173 13.38 6.05 15.05
CA SER A 173 12.08 6.53 14.59
C SER A 173 10.90 5.63 14.98
N GLY A 174 11.17 4.44 15.51
CA GLY A 174 10.17 3.43 15.80
C GLY A 174 9.63 2.71 14.56
N ILE A 175 10.22 2.88 13.37
CA ILE A 175 9.86 2.05 12.19
C ILE A 175 10.16 0.57 12.48
N CYS A 176 11.34 0.29 13.05
CA CYS A 176 11.70 -1.01 13.57
C CYS A 176 11.43 -1.07 15.07
N PHE A 177 10.46 -1.87 15.52
CA PHE A 177 10.18 -2.03 16.93
C PHE A 177 11.19 -2.97 17.58
N ARG A 178 11.92 -2.43 18.57
CA ARG A 178 12.70 -3.20 19.54
C ARG A 178 12.11 -2.97 20.92
N SER A 179 11.12 -3.78 21.30
CA SER A 179 10.40 -3.77 22.60
C SER A 179 9.49 -2.56 22.87
N THR A 180 9.25 -1.69 21.88
CA THR A 180 8.35 -0.55 21.98
C THR A 180 6.92 -1.02 22.27
N HIS A 181 6.34 -0.63 23.41
CA HIS A 181 5.00 -1.04 23.85
C HIS A 181 4.79 -2.57 23.93
N GLY A 182 5.86 -3.36 24.13
CA GLY A 182 5.78 -4.83 24.12
C GLY A 182 5.64 -5.44 22.72
N PHE A 183 5.70 -4.64 21.66
CA PHE A 183 5.74 -5.10 20.28
C PHE A 183 7.17 -5.20 19.77
N MET A 184 7.38 -6.13 18.84
CA MET A 184 8.65 -6.32 18.14
C MET A 184 8.38 -6.49 16.65
N SER A 185 9.22 -5.88 15.81
CA SER A 185 9.21 -6.16 14.38
C SER A 185 9.66 -7.60 14.16
N THR A 186 8.74 -8.46 13.71
CA THR A 186 8.98 -9.90 13.53
C THR A 186 9.67 -10.23 12.20
N GLY A 187 9.63 -9.31 11.25
CA GLY A 187 10.24 -9.45 9.94
C GLY A 187 10.25 -8.14 9.16
N SER A 188 11.03 -8.12 8.09
CA SER A 188 11.10 -7.02 7.14
C SER A 188 11.35 -7.59 5.75
N GLN A 189 10.71 -7.01 4.74
CA GLN A 189 10.79 -7.50 3.37
C GLN A 189 11.07 -6.33 2.43
N ILE A 190 11.97 -6.56 1.47
CA ILE A 190 12.18 -5.69 0.33
C ILE A 190 11.89 -6.52 -0.91
N SER A 191 10.96 -6.04 -1.73
CA SER A 191 10.65 -6.64 -3.03
C SER A 191 11.10 -5.68 -4.11
N TRP A 192 11.95 -6.14 -5.03
CA TRP A 192 12.46 -5.33 -6.13
C TRP A 192 12.13 -5.99 -7.47
N ARG A 193 11.54 -5.21 -8.38
CA ARG A 193 11.28 -5.62 -9.77
C ARG A 193 12.22 -4.85 -10.70
N PRO A 194 13.11 -5.55 -11.43
CA PRO A 194 13.94 -4.88 -12.44
C PRO A 194 13.10 -4.45 -13.65
N PRO A 195 13.53 -3.42 -14.41
CA PRO A 195 12.95 -3.08 -15.70
C PRO A 195 13.01 -4.27 -16.65
N ARG A 196 11.96 -4.47 -17.47
CA ARG A 196 11.84 -5.62 -18.39
C ARG A 196 13.02 -5.76 -19.35
N ASP A 197 13.60 -4.64 -19.78
CA ASP A 197 14.68 -4.61 -20.78
C ASP A 197 16.01 -5.19 -20.27
N ARG A 198 16.21 -5.28 -18.95
CA ARG A 198 17.42 -5.87 -18.35
C ARG A 198 17.43 -7.41 -18.35
N LEU A 199 16.31 -8.06 -18.64
CA LEU A 199 16.20 -9.53 -18.58
C LEU A 199 16.33 -10.22 -19.94
N GLY A 200 16.46 -9.49 -21.06
CA GLY A 200 16.58 -10.10 -22.39
C GLY A 200 15.38 -10.96 -22.83
N LEU A 201 14.25 -10.86 -22.12
CA LEU A 201 13.05 -11.63 -22.41
C LEU A 201 12.14 -10.79 -23.32
N SER A 202 12.29 -10.97 -24.63
CA SER A 202 11.31 -10.50 -25.62
C SER A 202 9.93 -11.11 -25.35
N GLU A 203 8.85 -10.39 -25.66
CA GLU A 203 7.43 -10.75 -25.44
C GLU A 203 6.92 -12.07 -26.12
N GLY A 204 7.80 -12.93 -26.63
CA GLY A 204 7.44 -14.10 -27.43
C GLY A 204 7.40 -15.46 -26.72
N THR A 205 7.84 -15.60 -25.46
CA THR A 205 8.04 -16.95 -24.87
C THR A 205 7.02 -17.36 -23.81
N ALA A 206 6.12 -16.47 -23.38
CA ALA A 206 5.07 -16.79 -22.42
C ALA A 206 3.81 -17.31 -23.13
N ARG A 207 3.92 -18.42 -23.87
CA ARG A 207 2.83 -19.30 -24.35
C ARG A 207 3.44 -20.44 -25.20
N ARG A 208 4.13 -21.38 -24.56
CA ARG A 208 4.11 -22.77 -25.05
C ARG A 208 3.20 -23.54 -24.12
N GLY A 209 2.16 -24.13 -24.72
CA GLY A 209 1.04 -24.71 -24.02
C GLY A 209 1.45 -25.79 -23.02
N CYS A 210 0.86 -25.72 -21.84
CA CYS A 210 0.62 -26.91 -21.03
C CYS A 210 -0.56 -27.65 -21.68
N SER A 211 -0.30 -28.28 -22.83
CA SER A 211 -1.21 -29.24 -23.45
C SER A 211 -0.37 -30.47 -23.75
N GLU A 212 -0.79 -31.58 -23.14
CA GLU A 212 -0.26 -32.94 -23.28
C GLU A 212 0.92 -33.31 -22.35
N LEU A 213 0.58 -33.62 -21.10
CA LEU A 213 1.22 -34.73 -20.40
C LEU A 213 0.25 -35.91 -20.44
N PRO A 214 0.64 -37.07 -21.01
CA PRO A 214 -0.19 -38.26 -20.93
C PRO A 214 -0.19 -38.77 -19.49
N CYS A 215 -1.38 -39.08 -18.98
CA CYS A 215 -1.54 -39.84 -17.74
C CYS A 215 -0.76 -41.17 -17.85
N LEU A 216 0.05 -41.44 -16.83
CA LEU A 216 0.48 -42.78 -16.43
C LEU A 216 -0.08 -43.04 -15.03
#